data_AF-A0A7C6AP99-F1
#
_entry.id   AF-A0A7C6AP99-F1
#
_cell.length_a   1.000
_cell.length_b   1.000
_cell.length_c   1.000
_cell.angle_alpha   90.00
_cell.angle_beta   90.00
_cell.angle_gamma   90.00
#
_symmetry.space_group_name_H-M   'P 1'
#
loop_
_entity.id
_entity.type
_entity.pdbx_description
1 polymer ?
#
loop_
_entity_poly.entity_id
_entity_poly.type
_entity_poly.pdbx_seq_one_letter_code
_entity_poly.pdbx_strand_id
1 'polypeptide(L)'
;TPKAEAMLNNKKSKFFTDYRMLGKPASVVPDEIIDPLVDGVMNAPDEMLLNISEIFQYKLEPKKDSFDGFVCEECGEMTVMEYGRIKGDKKVCIDCAKK
;
A
#
# COMPACT_ATOMS: atom_id res chain seq x y z
N THR A 1 0.07 -0.95 15.60
CA THR A 1 -0.26 -2.12 14.72
C THR A 1 -1.69 -2.57 15.00
N PRO A 2 -2.40 -3.24 14.08
CA PRO A 2 -3.74 -3.76 14.37
C PRO A 2 -3.75 -4.83 15.46
N LYS A 3 -4.78 -4.85 16.31
CA LYS A 3 -4.98 -5.90 17.33
C LYS A 3 -5.43 -7.21 16.67
N ALA A 4 -4.83 -8.32 17.10
CA ALA A 4 -5.13 -9.65 16.57
C ALA A 4 -6.60 -10.04 16.80
N GLU A 5 -7.16 -9.69 17.95
CA GLU A 5 -8.56 -9.99 18.33
C GLU A 5 -9.56 -9.30 17.40
N ALA A 6 -9.35 -8.01 17.08
CA ALA A 6 -10.18 -7.28 16.14
C ALA A 6 -10.16 -7.95 14.75
N MET A 7 -8.98 -8.37 14.29
CA MET A 7 -8.83 -9.08 13.02
C MET A 7 -9.47 -10.48 13.04
N LEU A 8 -9.35 -11.22 14.15
CA LEU A 8 -9.99 -12.52 14.33
C LEU A 8 -11.52 -12.42 14.34
N ASN A 9 -12.07 -11.35 14.93
CA ASN A 9 -13.51 -11.11 14.91
C ASN A 9 -14.02 -10.85 13.49
N ASN A 10 -13.31 -10.04 12.70
CA ASN A 10 -13.67 -9.84 11.29
C ASN A 10 -13.68 -11.15 10.49
N LYS A 11 -12.72 -12.06 10.73
CA LYS A 11 -12.66 -13.37 10.05
C LYS A 11 -13.87 -14.27 10.31
N LYS A 12 -14.63 -14.02 11.38
CA LYS A 12 -15.87 -14.76 11.71
C LYS A 12 -17.13 -14.13 11.10
N SER A 13 -17.02 -12.95 10.49
CA SER A 13 -18.16 -12.26 9.88
C SER A 13 -18.65 -12.97 8.62
N LYS A 14 -19.95 -12.83 8.32
CA LYS A 14 -20.53 -13.29 7.05
C LYS A 14 -19.86 -12.66 5.85
N PHE A 15 -19.51 -11.36 5.96
CA PHE A 15 -18.69 -10.67 4.95
C PHE A 15 -17.43 -11.48 4.62
N PHE A 16 -16.70 -11.94 5.64
CA PHE A 16 -15.48 -12.69 5.41
C PHE A 16 -15.73 -14.12 4.92
N THR A 17 -16.59 -14.89 5.62
CA THR A 17 -16.77 -16.33 5.33
C THR A 17 -17.50 -16.59 4.01
N ASP A 18 -18.51 -15.78 3.70
CA ASP A 18 -19.45 -16.09 2.60
C ASP A 18 -19.09 -15.33 1.31
N TYR A 19 -18.15 -14.37 1.41
CA TYR A 19 -17.71 -13.55 0.28
C TYR A 19 -16.19 -13.51 0.15
N ARG A 20 -15.48 -12.94 1.13
CA ARG A 20 -14.04 -12.67 0.96
C ARG A 20 -13.21 -13.94 0.82
N MET A 21 -13.47 -14.94 1.65
CA MET A 21 -12.79 -16.22 1.62
C MET A 21 -13.06 -17.01 0.33
N LEU A 22 -14.21 -16.78 -0.33
CA LEU A 22 -14.57 -17.40 -1.60
C LEU A 22 -14.09 -16.60 -2.82
N GLY A 23 -13.33 -15.52 -2.62
CA GLY A 23 -12.80 -14.68 -3.69
C GLY A 23 -13.85 -13.83 -4.41
N LYS A 24 -15.06 -13.70 -3.86
CA LYS A 24 -16.11 -12.87 -4.48
C LYS A 24 -15.71 -11.38 -4.43
N PRO A 25 -15.96 -10.60 -5.50
CA PRO A 25 -15.74 -9.16 -5.50
C PRO A 25 -16.46 -8.47 -4.34
N ALA A 26 -15.86 -7.42 -3.77
CA ALA A 26 -16.51 -6.69 -2.68
C ALA A 26 -17.81 -5.98 -3.14
N SER A 27 -17.90 -5.60 -4.42
CA SER A 27 -19.05 -4.92 -5.01
C SER A 27 -20.33 -5.75 -5.10
N VAL A 28 -20.27 -7.06 -4.81
CA VAL A 28 -21.46 -7.94 -4.80
C VAL A 28 -21.96 -8.24 -3.38
N VAL A 29 -21.31 -7.68 -2.35
CA VAL A 29 -21.74 -7.85 -0.96
C VAL A 29 -22.92 -6.90 -0.72
N PRO A 30 -24.07 -7.39 -0.23
CA PRO A 30 -25.19 -6.53 0.14
C PRO A 30 -24.82 -5.54 1.26
N ASP A 31 -25.33 -4.32 1.16
CA ASP A 31 -25.15 -3.23 2.14
C ASP A 31 -25.52 -3.68 3.56
N GLU A 32 -26.64 -4.40 3.71
CA GLU A 32 -27.11 -4.98 4.98
C GLU A 32 -26.09 -5.90 5.70
N ILE A 33 -25.11 -6.45 4.96
CA ILE A 33 -24.04 -7.28 5.53
C ILE A 33 -22.82 -6.44 5.89
N ILE A 34 -22.48 -5.44 5.08
CA ILE A 34 -21.23 -4.69 5.22
C ILE A 34 -21.37 -3.42 6.05
N ASP A 35 -22.49 -2.70 5.94
CA ASP A 35 -22.71 -1.42 6.62
C ASP A 35 -22.56 -1.55 8.15
N PRO A 36 -23.13 -2.56 8.83
CA PRO A 36 -22.94 -2.72 10.28
C PRO A 36 -21.46 -2.93 10.67
N LEU A 37 -20.66 -3.56 9.80
CA LEU A 37 -19.24 -3.77 10.05
C LEU A 37 -18.45 -2.47 9.85
N VAL A 38 -18.79 -1.69 8.83
CA VAL A 38 -18.20 -0.37 8.58
C VAL A 38 -18.50 0.55 9.75
N ASP A 39 -19.77 0.67 10.13
CA ASP A 39 -20.19 1.47 11.28
C ASP A 39 -19.52 1.02 12.56
N GLY A 40 -19.35 -0.29 12.77
CA GLY A 40 -18.64 -0.84 13.91
C GLY A 40 -17.18 -0.38 13.98
N VAL A 41 -16.48 -0.35 12.85
CA VAL A 41 -15.08 0.13 12.79
C VAL A 41 -15.01 1.64 12.95
N MET A 42 -15.88 2.40 12.26
CA MET A 42 -15.87 3.86 12.27
C MET A 42 -16.21 4.45 13.64
N ASN A 43 -17.00 3.73 14.45
CA ASN A 43 -17.39 4.17 15.79
C ASN A 43 -16.57 3.52 16.92
N ALA A 44 -15.64 2.60 16.61
CA ALA A 44 -14.83 1.96 17.63
C ALA A 44 -13.70 2.88 18.11
N PRO A 45 -13.50 3.03 19.43
CA PRO A 45 -12.27 3.56 20.00
C PRO A 45 -11.00 2.96 19.40
N ASP A 46 -10.00 3.80 19.13
CA ASP A 46 -8.74 3.40 18.51
C ASP A 46 -8.05 2.28 19.31
N GLU A 47 -8.12 2.31 20.63
CA GLU A 47 -7.51 1.31 21.52
C GLU A 47 -8.15 -0.08 21.36
N MET A 48 -9.36 -0.19 20.83
CA MET A 48 -9.95 -1.49 20.51
C MET A 48 -9.40 -2.08 19.21
N LEU A 49 -8.92 -1.23 18.30
CA LEU A 49 -8.46 -1.64 16.97
C LEU A 49 -6.94 -1.72 16.87
N LEU A 50 -6.23 -0.86 17.59
CA LEU A 50 -4.80 -0.61 17.42
C LEU A 50 -4.02 -0.78 18.72
N ASN A 51 -2.80 -1.28 18.59
CA ASN A 51 -1.75 -1.11 19.60
C ASN A 51 -1.09 0.26 19.36
N ILE A 52 -1.25 1.15 20.34
CA ILE A 52 -0.77 2.52 20.34
C ILE A 52 0.40 2.59 21.33
N SER A 53 1.55 3.11 20.88
CA SER A 53 2.72 3.30 21.74
C SER A 53 2.67 4.66 22.43
N GLU A 54 3.54 4.85 23.41
CA GLU A 54 3.87 6.19 23.88
C GLU A 54 4.43 7.05 22.73
N ILE A 55 4.26 8.36 22.86
CA ILE A 55 4.76 9.33 21.90
C ILE A 55 6.28 9.40 22.05
N PHE A 56 7.00 9.27 20.93
CA PHE A 56 8.44 9.46 20.88
C PHE A 56 8.83 10.34 19.69
N GLN A 57 9.96 11.04 19.83
CA GLN A 57 10.50 11.83 18.74
C GLN A 57 11.20 10.91 17.73
N TYR A 58 10.72 10.92 16.50
CA TYR A 58 11.35 10.25 15.38
C TYR A 58 11.82 11.29 14.36
N LYS A 59 13.14 11.42 14.16
CA LYS A 59 13.68 12.32 13.14
C LYS A 59 13.58 11.64 11.77
N LEU A 60 12.65 12.10 10.95
CA LEU A 60 12.57 11.74 9.54
C LEU A 60 13.40 12.74 8.73
N GLU A 61 14.55 12.31 8.21
CA GLU A 61 15.36 13.16 7.34
C GLU A 61 14.59 13.45 6.04
N PRO A 62 14.59 14.71 5.56
CA PRO A 62 13.99 15.03 4.28
C PRO A 62 14.73 14.26 3.19
N LYS A 63 13.98 13.50 2.38
CA LYS A 63 14.53 12.97 1.13
C LYS A 63 14.54 14.10 0.12
N LYS A 64 15.62 14.19 -0.67
CA LYS A 64 15.63 15.10 -1.81
C LYS A 64 14.64 14.56 -2.84
N ASP A 65 13.53 15.26 -3.01
CA ASP A 65 12.65 15.03 -4.14
C ASP A 65 13.35 15.53 -5.41
N SER A 66 13.27 14.75 -6.46
CA SER A 66 13.89 15.02 -7.74
C SER A 66 12.99 14.42 -8.81
N PHE A 67 12.53 15.28 -9.71
CA PHE A 67 11.87 14.90 -10.95
C PHE A 67 12.81 15.10 -12.14
N ASP A 68 14.11 15.22 -11.85
CA ASP A 68 15.11 15.36 -12.89
C ASP A 68 15.01 14.15 -13.81
N GLY A 69 14.96 14.41 -15.11
CA GLY A 69 14.78 13.41 -16.14
C GLY A 69 15.94 13.42 -17.13
N PHE A 70 16.18 12.28 -17.75
CA PHE A 70 17.04 12.16 -18.92
C PHE A 70 16.38 11.26 -19.96
N VAL A 71 16.71 11.44 -21.23
CA VAL A 71 16.28 10.55 -22.30
C VAL A 71 17.20 9.34 -22.31
N CYS A 72 16.64 8.13 -22.21
CA CYS A 72 17.42 6.89 -22.31
C CYS A 72 18.12 6.80 -23.67
N GLU A 73 19.44 6.60 -23.67
CA GLU A 73 20.25 6.55 -24.90
C GLU A 73 20.10 5.26 -25.72
N GLU A 74 19.30 4.31 -25.25
CA GLU A 74 18.98 3.08 -25.98
C GLU A 74 17.54 3.07 -26.52
N CYS A 75 16.53 3.37 -25.68
CA CYS A 75 15.12 3.31 -26.09
C CYS A 75 14.47 4.67 -26.38
N GLY A 76 15.11 5.78 -26.01
CA GLY A 76 14.57 7.13 -26.21
C GLY A 76 13.47 7.55 -25.23
N GLU A 77 13.13 6.72 -24.24
CA GLU A 77 12.12 7.07 -23.24
C GLU A 77 12.67 8.05 -22.19
N MET A 78 11.81 8.99 -21.76
CA MET A 78 12.10 9.84 -20.61
C MET A 78 12.20 8.98 -19.35
N THR A 79 13.32 9.08 -18.65
CA THR A 79 13.63 8.30 -17.45
C THR A 79 13.98 9.24 -16.30
N VAL A 80 13.37 9.02 -15.14
CA VAL A 80 13.73 9.73 -13.91
C VAL A 80 15.16 9.34 -13.50
N MET A 81 15.96 10.33 -13.14
CA MET A 81 17.40 10.19 -12.92
C MET A 81 17.78 9.05 -11.96
N GLU A 82 17.00 8.87 -10.90
CA GLU A 82 17.17 7.85 -9.85
C GLU A 82 17.03 6.41 -10.40
N TYR A 83 16.28 6.25 -11.49
CA TYR A 83 16.10 4.97 -12.17
C TYR A 83 17.11 4.73 -13.30
N GLY A 84 17.91 5.74 -13.64
CA GLY A 84 18.95 5.62 -14.65
C GLY A 84 20.09 4.69 -14.22
N ARG A 85 20.70 4.02 -15.19
CA ARG A 85 21.90 3.19 -15.03
C ARG A 85 22.93 3.57 -16.07
N ILE A 86 24.19 3.25 -15.79
CA ILE A 86 25.28 3.36 -16.75
C ILE A 86 25.53 1.98 -17.34
N LYS A 87 25.46 1.87 -18.66
CA LYS A 87 25.74 0.65 -19.43
C LYS A 87 26.77 0.98 -20.50
N GLY A 88 28.03 0.60 -20.25
CA GLY A 88 29.18 1.13 -20.99
C GLY A 88 29.29 2.63 -20.77
N ASP A 89 29.34 3.40 -21.87
CA ASP A 89 29.40 4.87 -21.82
C ASP A 89 28.02 5.54 -21.93
N LYS A 90 26.93 4.75 -21.97
CA LYS A 90 25.56 5.25 -22.13
C LYS A 90 24.82 5.29 -20.81
N LYS A 91 24.01 6.33 -20.65
CA LYS A 91 22.99 6.44 -19.61
C LYS A 91 21.65 5.90 -20.13
N VAL A 92 21.14 4.89 -19.46
CA VAL A 92 19.98 4.11 -19.92
C VAL A 92 18.95 3.91 -18.82
N CYS A 93 17.71 3.61 -19.19
CA CYS A 93 16.66 3.21 -18.25
C CYS A 93 16.97 1.84 -17.62
N ILE A 94 16.29 1.53 -16.51
CA ILE A 94 16.52 0.30 -15.74
C ILE A 94 16.30 -0.98 -16.56
N ASP A 95 15.40 -0.96 -17.55
CA ASP A 95 15.10 -2.12 -18.38
C ASP A 95 16.16 -2.31 -19.48
N CYS A 96 16.60 -1.24 -20.14
CA CYS A 96 17.72 -1.28 -21.09
C CYS A 96 19.03 -1.72 -20.42
N ALA A 97 19.22 -1.41 -19.14
CA ALA A 97 20.36 -1.89 -18.36
C ALA A 97 20.37 -3.41 -18.12
N LYS A 98 19.20 -4.07 -18.12
CA LYS A 98 19.03 -5.50 -17.84
C LYS A 98 19.04 -6.37 -19.10
N LYS A 99 18.90 -5.77 -20.27
CA LYS A 99 19.05 -6.43 -21.59
C LYS A 99 20.52 -6.67 -21.86
#